data_AF-A0A022FTY3-F1
#
_entry.id   AF-A0A022FTY3-F1
#
_cell.length_a   1.000
_cell.length_b   1.000
_cell.length_c   1.000
_cell.angle_alpha   90.00
_cell.angle_beta   90.00
_cell.angle_gamma   90.00
#
_symmetry.space_group_name_H-M   'P 1'
#
loop_
_entity.id
_entity.type
_entity.pdbx_description
1 polymer ?
#
loop_
_entity_poly.entity_id
_entity_poly.type
_entity_poly.pdbx_seq_one_letter_code
_entity_poly.pdbx_strand_id
1 'polypeptide(L)'
;MSDFKCISDEYQNLQAEEARAKKDAAERAVQDAQQRVLRTRKAFEEVGVYRYMEEQAEAMKQEGFACRYYRDIVEDRAMASITFVAMKGEAIEDRSKFGPGFAGDLNTHSLQIESTGDEVRFRRYSCYRSGTVSDSKALSDLALEDVQKQFEHFVREAFIDRTVHNDKAADQPVNSPRNRG
;
A
#
# COMPACT_ATOMS: atom_id res chain seq x y z
N MET A 1 28.73 9.28 -55.51
CA MET A 1 27.74 9.29 -54.42
C MET A 1 27.80 10.66 -53.74
N SER A 2 26.68 11.18 -53.21
CA SER A 2 26.66 12.49 -52.54
C SER A 2 27.04 12.33 -51.07
N ASP A 3 27.95 13.17 -50.59
CA ASP A 3 28.37 13.20 -49.18
C ASP A 3 27.19 13.40 -48.23
N PHE A 4 26.19 14.20 -48.64
CA PHE A 4 24.95 14.39 -47.90
C PHE A 4 24.16 13.08 -47.71
N LYS A 5 24.11 12.23 -48.74
CA LYS A 5 23.42 10.94 -48.66
C LYS A 5 24.16 9.99 -47.71
N CYS A 6 25.51 9.98 -47.75
CA CYS A 6 26.33 9.18 -46.84
C CYS A 6 26.08 9.58 -45.38
N ILE A 7 26.15 10.88 -45.08
CA ILE A 7 25.92 11.44 -43.73
C ILE A 7 24.48 11.21 -43.26
N SER A 8 23.49 11.35 -44.16
CA SER A 8 22.08 11.07 -43.85
C SER A 8 21.84 9.59 -43.50
N ASP A 9 22.44 8.68 -44.27
CA ASP A 9 22.30 7.24 -44.04
C ASP A 9 23.03 6.84 -42.74
N GLU A 10 24.19 7.42 -42.43
CA GLU A 10 24.90 7.26 -41.15
C GLU A 10 24.06 7.71 -39.95
N TYR A 11 23.43 8.89 -40.04
CA TYR A 11 22.58 9.41 -38.97
C TYR A 11 21.33 8.55 -38.73
N GLN A 12 20.70 8.05 -39.79
CA GLN A 12 19.56 7.12 -39.67
C GLN A 12 19.97 5.80 -39.02
N ASN A 13 21.16 5.27 -39.35
CA ASN A 13 21.70 4.07 -38.72
C ASN A 13 21.97 4.30 -37.23
N LEU A 14 22.56 5.45 -36.86
CA LEU A 14 22.77 5.86 -35.47
C LEU A 14 21.45 5.91 -34.69
N GLN A 15 20.42 6.55 -35.24
CA GLN A 15 19.09 6.58 -34.61
C GLN A 15 18.46 5.19 -34.45
N ALA A 16 18.64 4.32 -35.45
CA ALA A 16 18.16 2.95 -35.39
C ALA A 16 18.90 2.11 -34.33
N GLU A 17 20.21 2.32 -34.18
CA GLU A 17 21.03 1.70 -33.13
C GLU A 17 20.64 2.20 -31.74
N GLU A 18 20.48 3.51 -31.54
CA GLU A 18 20.00 4.09 -30.28
C GLU A 18 18.60 3.56 -29.91
N ALA A 19 17.69 3.46 -30.88
CA ALA A 19 16.35 2.92 -30.66
C ALA A 19 16.38 1.44 -30.25
N ARG A 20 17.25 0.62 -30.87
CA ARG A 20 17.45 -0.78 -30.48
C ARG A 20 18.05 -0.89 -29.08
N ALA A 21 19.12 -0.15 -28.79
CA ALA A 21 19.76 -0.14 -27.47
C ALA A 21 18.78 0.28 -26.36
N LYS A 22 17.93 1.28 -26.62
CA LYS A 22 16.87 1.72 -25.69
C LYS A 22 15.81 0.64 -25.48
N LYS A 23 15.39 -0.05 -26.55
CA LYS A 23 14.44 -1.16 -26.46
C LYS A 23 15.03 -2.31 -25.62
N ASP A 24 16.26 -2.72 -25.91
CA ASP A 24 16.94 -3.80 -25.19
C ASP A 24 17.19 -3.45 -23.72
N ALA A 25 17.46 -2.17 -23.42
CA ALA A 25 17.57 -1.68 -22.04
C ALA A 25 16.21 -1.69 -21.31
N ALA A 26 15.13 -1.32 -21.99
CA ALA A 26 13.79 -1.35 -21.42
C ALA A 26 13.33 -2.79 -21.13
N GLU A 27 13.57 -3.73 -22.06
CA GLU A 27 13.25 -5.15 -21.87
C GLU A 27 14.02 -5.75 -20.70
N ARG A 28 15.32 -5.47 -20.57
CA ARG A 28 16.12 -5.87 -19.40
C ARG A 28 15.58 -5.28 -18.10
N ALA A 29 15.24 -3.99 -18.08
CA ALA A 29 14.70 -3.34 -16.88
C ALA A 29 13.38 -3.98 -16.40
N VAL A 30 12.52 -4.40 -17.34
CA VAL A 30 11.27 -5.13 -17.03
C VAL A 30 11.58 -6.50 -16.43
N GLN A 31 12.50 -7.26 -17.04
CA GLN A 31 12.90 -8.58 -16.52
C GLN A 31 13.51 -8.47 -15.12
N ASP A 32 14.42 -7.51 -14.92
CA ASP A 32 15.04 -7.26 -13.62
C ASP A 32 13.99 -6.86 -12.56
N ALA A 33 12.99 -6.07 -12.94
CA ALA A 33 11.88 -5.70 -12.06
C ALA A 33 11.06 -6.93 -11.64
N GLN A 34 10.68 -7.78 -12.59
CA GLN A 34 9.94 -9.01 -12.30
C GLN A 34 10.73 -9.95 -11.39
N GLN A 35 12.02 -10.14 -11.65
CA GLN A 35 12.89 -10.95 -10.80
C GLN A 35 12.99 -10.39 -9.37
N ARG A 36 13.11 -9.06 -9.22
CA ARG A 36 13.09 -8.41 -7.90
C ARG A 36 11.79 -8.69 -7.15
N VAL A 37 10.64 -8.55 -7.80
CA VAL A 37 9.33 -8.83 -7.18
C VAL A 37 9.26 -10.28 -6.71
N LEU A 38 9.65 -11.24 -7.55
CA LEU A 38 9.63 -12.66 -7.19
C LEU A 38 10.55 -12.97 -6.01
N ARG A 39 11.77 -12.42 -6.01
CA ARG A 39 12.71 -12.56 -4.89
C ARG A 39 12.12 -11.99 -3.60
N THR A 40 11.47 -10.83 -3.66
CA THR A 40 10.90 -10.21 -2.47
C THR A 40 9.66 -10.94 -1.96
N ARG A 41 8.79 -11.45 -2.84
CA ARG A 41 7.67 -12.31 -2.45
C ARG A 41 8.16 -13.58 -1.75
N LYS A 42 9.23 -14.18 -2.27
CA LYS A 42 9.86 -15.33 -1.63
C LYS A 42 10.40 -14.97 -0.23
N ALA A 43 11.09 -13.84 -0.09
CA ALA A 43 11.56 -13.38 1.22
C ALA A 43 10.42 -13.11 2.21
N PHE A 44 9.30 -12.52 1.75
CA PHE A 44 8.12 -12.31 2.59
C PHE A 44 7.49 -13.63 3.06
N GLU A 45 7.47 -14.64 2.18
CA GLU A 45 7.00 -15.99 2.52
C GLU A 45 7.94 -16.65 3.55
N GLU A 46 9.25 -16.59 3.33
CA GLU A 46 10.28 -17.17 4.21
C GLU A 46 10.30 -16.53 5.61
N VAL A 47 10.16 -15.20 5.68
CA VAL A 47 10.03 -14.47 6.95
C VAL A 47 8.68 -14.74 7.63
N GLY A 48 7.65 -15.10 6.85
CA GLY A 48 6.30 -15.35 7.36
C GLY A 48 5.40 -14.12 7.42
N VAL A 49 5.71 -13.06 6.65
CA VAL A 49 4.92 -11.82 6.57
C VAL A 49 3.46 -12.13 6.19
N TYR A 50 3.27 -12.90 5.12
CA TYR A 50 1.94 -13.21 4.60
C TYR A 50 1.12 -14.02 5.59
N ARG A 51 1.71 -15.11 6.11
CA ARG A 51 1.04 -15.99 7.08
C ARG A 51 0.64 -15.22 8.34
N TYR A 52 1.56 -14.44 8.90
CA TYR A 52 1.27 -13.67 10.11
C TYR A 52 0.14 -12.66 9.88
N MET A 53 0.18 -11.91 8.78
CA MET A 53 -0.87 -10.92 8.47
C MET A 53 -2.24 -11.58 8.24
N GLU A 54 -2.28 -12.72 7.56
CA GLU A 54 -3.50 -13.49 7.38
C GLU A 54 -4.08 -13.99 8.72
N GLU A 55 -3.24 -14.58 9.57
CA GLU A 55 -3.62 -15.05 10.92
C GLU A 55 -4.19 -13.91 11.78
N GLN A 56 -3.55 -12.74 11.76
CA GLN A 56 -4.04 -11.57 12.49
C GLN A 56 -5.38 -11.06 11.96
N ALA A 57 -5.57 -11.06 10.63
CA ALA A 57 -6.83 -10.65 10.04
C ALA A 57 -7.98 -11.60 10.42
N GLU A 58 -7.72 -12.91 10.46
CA GLU A 58 -8.71 -13.89 10.92
C GLU A 58 -9.00 -13.75 12.43
N ALA A 59 -7.98 -13.51 13.26
CA ALA A 59 -8.18 -13.24 14.68
C ALA A 59 -9.06 -12.00 14.92
N MET A 60 -8.80 -10.90 14.20
CA MET A 60 -9.63 -9.69 14.26
C MET A 60 -11.10 -9.96 13.90
N LYS A 61 -11.35 -10.76 12.84
CA LYS A 61 -12.71 -11.16 12.46
C LYS A 61 -13.39 -11.98 13.54
N GLN A 62 -12.69 -12.95 14.13
CA GLN A 62 -13.20 -13.78 15.22
C GLN A 62 -13.55 -12.96 16.47
N GLU A 63 -12.81 -11.88 16.73
CA GLU A 63 -13.09 -10.94 17.82
C GLU A 63 -14.25 -9.96 17.56
N GLY A 64 -14.82 -9.99 16.34
CA GLY A 64 -15.98 -9.20 15.93
C GLY A 64 -15.66 -7.88 15.23
N PHE A 65 -14.44 -7.71 14.70
CA PHE A 65 -14.07 -6.53 13.91
C PHE A 65 -14.24 -6.79 12.41
N ALA A 66 -14.73 -5.80 11.66
CA ALA A 66 -14.66 -5.86 10.21
C ALA A 66 -13.20 -5.66 9.75
N CYS A 67 -12.66 -6.67 9.08
CA CYS A 67 -11.27 -6.71 8.66
C CYS A 67 -11.12 -7.34 7.26
N ARG A 68 -10.21 -6.81 6.45
CA ARG A 68 -9.82 -7.31 5.14
C ARG A 68 -8.30 -7.52 5.09
N TYR A 69 -7.89 -8.58 4.42
CA TYR A 69 -6.50 -8.89 4.13
C TYR A 69 -6.31 -8.96 2.61
N TYR A 70 -5.24 -8.36 2.12
CA TYR A 70 -4.86 -8.37 0.72
C TYR A 70 -3.40 -8.77 0.57
N ARG A 71 -3.13 -9.61 -0.43
CA ARG A 71 -1.79 -10.06 -0.81
C ARG A 71 -1.57 -9.83 -2.29
N ASP A 72 -0.43 -9.23 -2.63
CA ASP A 72 0.12 -9.12 -3.99
C ASP A 72 -0.89 -8.66 -5.05
N ILE A 73 -1.79 -7.73 -4.69
CA ILE A 73 -2.81 -7.17 -5.59
C ILE A 73 -2.22 -6.22 -6.65
N VAL A 74 -0.94 -5.86 -6.51
CA VAL A 74 -0.20 -5.04 -7.46
C VAL A 74 0.92 -5.89 -8.07
N GLU A 75 1.02 -5.92 -9.39
CA GLU A 75 1.95 -6.81 -10.10
C GLU A 75 3.43 -6.40 -9.95
N ASP A 76 3.69 -5.10 -9.76
CA ASP A 76 5.04 -4.51 -9.78
C ASP A 76 5.78 -4.55 -8.43
N ARG A 77 5.16 -5.08 -7.38
CA ARG A 77 5.74 -5.18 -6.04
C ARG A 77 5.22 -6.38 -5.27
N ALA A 78 5.98 -6.80 -4.25
CA ALA A 78 5.46 -7.67 -3.20
C ALA A 78 4.69 -6.81 -2.20
N MET A 79 3.50 -7.27 -1.78
CA MET A 79 2.64 -6.50 -0.88
C MET A 79 1.79 -7.40 0.02
N ALA A 80 1.72 -7.05 1.30
CA ALA A 80 0.71 -7.52 2.24
C ALA A 80 0.00 -6.32 2.88
N SER A 81 -1.32 -6.37 3.02
CA SER A 81 -2.11 -5.30 3.63
C SER A 81 -3.21 -5.84 4.50
N ILE A 82 -3.34 -5.28 5.71
CA ILE A 82 -4.52 -5.45 6.57
C ILE A 82 -5.24 -4.11 6.66
N THR A 83 -6.56 -4.15 6.56
CA THR A 83 -7.45 -3.00 6.76
C THR A 83 -8.54 -3.40 7.73
N PHE A 84 -8.78 -2.62 8.78
CA PHE A 84 -9.86 -2.91 9.73
C PHE A 84 -10.54 -1.65 10.28
N VAL A 85 -11.75 -1.83 10.82
CA VAL A 85 -12.48 -0.80 11.58
C VAL A 85 -12.17 -1.00 13.06
N ALA A 86 -11.68 0.05 13.72
CA ALA A 86 -11.31 0.00 15.15
C ALA A 86 -12.53 0.09 16.09
N MET A 87 -13.64 -0.55 15.72
CA MET A 87 -14.87 -0.63 16.50
C MET A 87 -15.59 -1.95 16.22
N LYS A 88 -15.90 -2.70 17.27
CA LYS A 88 -16.58 -4.01 17.15
C LYS A 88 -17.98 -3.84 16.58
N GLY A 89 -18.36 -4.73 15.68
CA GLY A 89 -19.68 -4.76 15.05
C GLY A 89 -19.90 -3.70 13.95
N GLU A 90 -18.98 -2.77 13.75
CA GLU A 90 -19.07 -1.83 12.62
C GLU A 90 -18.56 -2.48 11.33
N ALA A 91 -19.28 -2.24 10.23
CA ALA A 91 -18.86 -2.67 8.90
C ALA A 91 -17.87 -1.68 8.29
N ILE A 92 -17.06 -2.17 7.34
CA ILE A 92 -16.24 -1.30 6.50
C ILE A 92 -17.15 -0.51 5.55
N GLU A 93 -17.05 0.81 5.60
CA GLU A 93 -17.84 1.70 4.75
C GLU A 93 -17.16 1.91 3.39
N ASP A 94 -17.64 1.16 2.38
CA ASP A 94 -17.17 1.29 1.00
C ASP A 94 -17.77 2.54 0.31
N ARG A 95 -16.91 3.42 -0.21
CA ARG A 95 -17.31 4.61 -0.97
C ARG A 95 -17.58 4.37 -2.44
N SER A 96 -17.25 3.21 -2.98
CA SER A 96 -17.47 2.88 -4.39
C SER A 96 -18.94 3.07 -4.80
N LYS A 97 -19.86 2.90 -3.84
CA LYS A 97 -21.30 3.15 -3.99
C LYS A 97 -21.69 4.62 -4.27
N PHE A 98 -20.80 5.58 -4.04
CA PHE A 98 -21.07 7.01 -4.27
C PHE A 98 -20.62 7.50 -5.66
N GLY A 99 -20.12 6.62 -6.51
CA GLY A 99 -19.79 6.91 -7.91
C GLY A 99 -18.31 7.19 -8.19
N PRO A 100 -17.95 7.43 -9.45
CA PRO A 100 -16.55 7.61 -9.88
C PRO A 100 -15.93 8.84 -9.19
N GLY A 101 -14.77 8.64 -8.56
CA GLY A 101 -14.05 9.66 -7.79
C GLY A 101 -14.16 9.49 -6.27
N PHE A 102 -15.07 8.63 -5.80
CA PHE A 102 -15.19 8.24 -4.39
C PHE A 102 -14.64 6.82 -4.18
N ALA A 103 -13.33 6.65 -4.36
CA ALA A 103 -12.67 5.38 -4.04
C ALA A 103 -12.12 5.40 -2.61
N GLY A 104 -12.32 4.31 -1.86
CA GLY A 104 -11.72 4.09 -0.54
C GLY A 104 -12.72 3.75 0.55
N ASP A 105 -12.21 3.26 1.67
CA ASP A 105 -12.97 2.95 2.88
C ASP A 105 -12.96 4.18 3.83
N LEU A 106 -14.09 4.55 4.46
CA LEU A 106 -14.22 5.81 5.24
C LEU A 106 -13.82 5.71 6.72
N ASN A 107 -13.97 4.54 7.31
CA ASN A 107 -13.86 4.33 8.76
C ASN A 107 -12.72 3.36 9.12
N THR A 108 -11.77 3.18 8.21
CA THR A 108 -10.74 2.16 8.33
C THR A 108 -9.37 2.69 8.66
N HIS A 109 -8.60 1.80 9.28
CA HIS A 109 -7.17 1.92 9.47
C HIS A 109 -6.51 0.82 8.64
N SER A 110 -5.38 1.11 8.01
CA SER A 110 -4.63 0.09 7.26
C SER A 110 -3.15 0.08 7.58
N LEU A 111 -2.59 -1.12 7.59
CA LEU A 111 -1.15 -1.39 7.59
C LEU A 111 -0.82 -2.07 6.26
N GLN A 112 0.06 -1.44 5.50
CA GLN A 112 0.61 -1.96 4.25
C GLN A 112 2.10 -2.24 4.45
N ILE A 113 2.54 -3.43 4.03
CA ILE A 113 3.93 -3.85 3.98
C ILE A 113 4.23 -4.11 2.52
N GLU A 114 5.01 -3.23 1.89
CA GLU A 114 5.30 -3.31 0.45
C GLU A 114 6.78 -3.17 0.16
N SER A 115 7.23 -3.82 -0.91
CA SER A 115 8.59 -3.66 -1.41
C SER A 115 8.72 -2.45 -2.31
N THR A 116 9.78 -1.66 -2.16
CA THR A 116 10.22 -0.65 -3.14
C THR A 116 11.68 -0.90 -3.50
N GLY A 117 11.91 -1.64 -4.59
CA GLY A 117 13.26 -2.13 -4.92
C GLY A 117 13.74 -3.12 -3.86
N ASP A 118 14.88 -2.83 -3.22
CA ASP A 118 15.47 -3.64 -2.14
C ASP A 118 15.07 -3.16 -0.75
N GLU A 119 14.17 -2.17 -0.66
CA GLU A 119 13.60 -1.64 0.56
C GLU A 119 12.22 -2.26 0.83
N VAL A 120 11.90 -2.46 2.11
CA VAL A 120 10.57 -2.81 2.61
C VAL A 120 10.02 -1.61 3.35
N ARG A 121 8.81 -1.20 3.00
CA ARG A 121 8.11 -0.06 3.61
C ARG A 121 6.92 -0.55 4.41
N PHE A 122 6.78 0.00 5.61
CA PHE A 122 5.62 -0.16 6.47
C PHE A 122 4.84 1.14 6.45
N ARG A 123 3.63 1.11 5.90
CA ARG A 123 2.77 2.28 5.78
C ARG A 123 1.52 2.09 6.61
N ARG A 124 1.30 3.03 7.54
CA ARG A 124 0.13 3.07 8.41
C ARG A 124 -0.74 4.24 8.03
N TYR A 125 -2.01 3.95 7.75
CA TYR A 125 -3.02 4.93 7.41
C TYR A 125 -4.17 4.86 8.42
N SER A 126 -4.71 6.03 8.74
CA SER A 126 -5.88 6.22 9.58
C SER A 126 -6.78 7.24 8.90
N CYS A 127 -8.06 6.93 8.76
CA CYS A 127 -9.05 7.87 8.21
C CYS A 127 -9.22 9.14 9.06
N TYR A 128 -8.73 9.15 10.30
CA TYR A 128 -8.81 10.26 11.23
C TYR A 128 -7.58 11.18 11.23
N ARG A 129 -6.52 10.81 10.50
CA ARG A 129 -5.28 11.58 10.41
C ARG A 129 -5.04 12.11 9.00
N SER A 130 -4.39 13.26 8.91
CA SER A 130 -3.85 13.74 7.63
C SER A 130 -2.53 13.04 7.31
N GLY A 131 -2.49 12.33 6.18
CA GLY A 131 -1.29 11.69 5.67
C GLY A 131 -1.13 10.22 6.07
N THR A 132 0.01 9.65 5.70
CA THR A 132 0.38 8.26 5.96
C THR A 132 1.71 8.25 6.70
N VAL A 133 1.77 7.52 7.80
CA VAL A 133 3.03 7.31 8.52
C VAL A 133 3.78 6.19 7.80
N SER A 134 5.06 6.40 7.51
CA SER A 134 5.89 5.44 6.80
C SER A 134 7.18 5.18 7.56
N ASP A 135 7.49 3.91 7.78
CA ASP A 135 8.80 3.43 8.20
C ASP A 135 9.38 2.56 7.09
N SER A 136 10.70 2.36 7.08
CA SER A 136 11.34 1.48 6.09
C SER A 136 12.59 0.80 6.59
N LYS A 137 12.97 -0.28 5.88
CA LYS A 137 14.15 -1.09 6.17
C LYS A 137 14.65 -1.78 4.91
N ALA A 138 15.89 -2.27 4.92
CA ALA A 138 16.38 -3.14 3.86
C ALA A 138 15.66 -4.50 3.91
N LEU A 139 15.41 -5.09 2.74
CA LEU A 139 14.81 -6.42 2.63
C LEU A 139 15.65 -7.51 3.31
N SER A 140 16.98 -7.37 3.26
CA SER A 140 17.93 -8.28 3.92
C SER A 140 17.80 -8.30 5.44
N ASP A 141 17.27 -7.20 6.01
CA ASP A 141 17.21 -6.98 7.45
C ASP A 141 15.79 -7.17 7.99
N LEU A 142 14.85 -7.59 7.13
CA LEU A 142 13.47 -7.84 7.50
C LEU A 142 13.38 -9.11 8.33
N ALA A 143 12.90 -8.97 9.56
CA ALA A 143 12.56 -10.08 10.43
C ALA A 143 11.05 -10.08 10.77
N LEU A 144 10.53 -11.22 11.24
CA LEU A 144 9.13 -11.33 11.61
C LEU A 144 8.79 -10.41 12.80
N GLU A 145 9.74 -10.21 13.71
CA GLU A 145 9.61 -9.32 14.86
C GLU A 145 9.39 -7.86 14.42
N ASP A 146 9.97 -7.44 13.29
CA ASP A 146 9.71 -6.11 12.73
C ASP A 146 8.23 -6.00 12.31
N VAL A 147 7.70 -7.01 11.64
CA VAL A 147 6.28 -7.07 11.22
C VAL A 147 5.34 -7.03 12.41
N GLN A 148 5.63 -7.85 13.43
CA GLN A 148 4.85 -7.90 14.67
C GLN A 148 4.82 -6.56 15.40
N LYS A 149 5.98 -5.91 15.52
CA LYS A 149 6.09 -4.58 16.13
C LYS A 149 5.28 -3.54 15.37
N GLN A 150 5.36 -3.58 14.04
CA GLN A 150 4.63 -2.65 13.19
C GLN A 150 3.12 -2.89 13.24
N PHE A 151 2.69 -4.15 13.36
CA PHE A 151 1.30 -4.53 13.58
C PHE A 151 0.78 -4.07 14.95
N GLU A 152 1.54 -4.27 16.03
CA GLU A 152 1.14 -3.80 17.37
C GLU A 152 0.96 -2.28 17.39
N HIS A 153 1.94 -1.54 16.83
CA HIS A 153 1.87 -0.10 16.72
C HIS A 153 0.63 0.35 15.94
N PHE A 154 0.39 -0.28 14.79
CA PHE A 154 -0.77 -0.03 13.95
C PHE A 154 -2.10 -0.19 14.71
N VAL A 155 -2.29 -1.33 15.38
CA VAL A 155 -3.53 -1.62 16.12
C VAL A 155 -3.72 -0.63 17.27
N ARG A 156 -2.65 -0.32 18.01
CA ARG A 156 -2.69 0.65 19.11
C ARG A 156 -3.06 2.05 18.62
N GLU A 157 -2.45 2.52 17.54
CA GLU A 157 -2.76 3.82 16.94
C GLU A 157 -4.21 3.89 16.46
N ALA A 158 -4.72 2.82 15.85
CA ALA A 158 -6.09 2.76 15.37
C ALA A 158 -7.12 2.89 16.50
N PHE A 159 -6.91 2.23 17.64
CA PHE A 159 -7.79 2.39 18.80
C PHE A 159 -7.71 3.78 19.40
N ILE A 160 -6.52 4.35 19.55
CA ILE A 160 -6.33 5.72 20.06
C ILE A 160 -7.06 6.73 19.16
N ASP A 161 -6.87 6.62 17.85
CA ASP A 161 -7.49 7.53 16.88
C ASP A 161 -9.02 7.47 16.93
N ARG A 162 -9.57 6.25 17.05
CA ARG A 162 -11.02 6.06 17.18
C ARG A 162 -11.56 6.68 18.47
N THR A 163 -10.87 6.50 19.60
CA THR A 163 -11.27 7.12 20.87
C THR A 163 -11.26 8.65 20.75
N VAL A 164 -10.18 9.24 20.25
CA VAL A 164 -10.06 10.69 20.07
C VAL A 164 -11.13 11.23 19.12
N HIS A 165 -11.47 10.49 18.06
CA HIS A 165 -12.56 10.86 17.15
C HIS A 165 -13.91 10.88 17.86
N ASN A 166 -14.22 9.83 18.62
CA ASN A 166 -15.48 9.71 19.36
C ASN A 166 -15.63 10.81 20.43
N ASP A 167 -14.57 11.12 21.17
CA ASP A 167 -14.58 12.17 22.18
C ASP A 167 -14.85 13.55 21.54
N LYS A 168 -14.16 13.85 20.43
CA LYS A 168 -14.41 15.10 19.68
C LYS A 168 -15.83 15.18 19.11
N ALA A 169 -16.42 14.05 18.72
CA ALA A 169 -17.80 14.02 18.24
C ALA A 169 -18.80 14.25 19.38
N ALA A 170 -18.51 13.74 20.59
CA ALA A 170 -19.33 13.97 21.78
C ALA A 170 -19.28 15.43 22.26
N ASP A 171 -18.14 16.10 22.10
CA ASP A 171 -17.95 17.50 22.49
C ASP A 171 -18.51 18.53 21.50
N GLN A 172 -18.95 18.11 20.30
CA GLN A 172 -19.59 19.03 19.36
C GLN A 172 -21.01 19.37 19.84
N PRO A 173 -21.31 20.63 20.19
CA PRO A 173 -22.67 21.02 20.54
C PRO A 173 -23.56 20.81 19.32
N VAL A 174 -24.57 19.96 19.48
CA VAL A 174 -25.66 19.81 18.53
C VAL A 174 -26.27 21.20 18.36
N ASN A 175 -25.96 21.88 17.26
CA ASN A 175 -26.68 23.08 16.87
C ASN A 175 -28.12 22.64 16.55
N SER A 176 -28.97 22.65 17.58
CA SER A 176 -30.40 22.44 17.45
C SER A 176 -30.91 23.32 16.32
N PRO A 177 -31.63 22.77 15.32
CA PRO A 177 -32.25 23.61 14.32
C PRO A 177 -33.24 24.52 15.05
N ARG A 178 -32.93 25.82 15.08
CA ARG A 178 -33.87 26.85 15.53
C ARG A 178 -35.15 26.69 14.71
N ASN A 179 -36.22 26.26 15.36
CA ASN A 179 -37.59 26.41 14.91
C ASN A 179 -37.76 27.82 14.33
N ARG A 180 -37.95 27.91 13.02
CA ARG A 180 -38.61 29.05 12.41
C ARG A 180 -40.09 28.75 12.47
N GLY A 181 -40.73 29.26 13.52
CA GLY A 181 -42.17 29.56 13.48
C GLY A 181 -42.46 30.75 12.58
#